data_AF-G2FKK1-F1
#
_entry.id   AF-G2FKK1-F1
#
_cell.length_a   1.000
_cell.length_b   1.000
_cell.length_c   1.000
_cell.angle_alpha   90.00
_cell.angle_beta   90.00
_cell.angle_gamma   90.00
#
_symmetry.space_group_name_H-M   'P 1'
#
loop_
_entity.id
_entity.type
_entity.pdbx_description
1 polymer ?
#
loop_
_entity_poly.entity_id
_entity_poly.type
_entity_poly.pdbx_seq_one_letter_code
_entity_poly.pdbx_strand_id
1 'polypeptide(L)' 'MRAKGILRGTNGYMNLQYLPGHLKIINCDARGNMLCIIGRDLNRQELVGLFCGE' A
#
# COMPACT_ATOMS: atom_id res chain seq x y z
N MET A 1 9.27 4.36 -8.98
CA MET A 1 7.96 4.22 -8.32
C MET A 1 8.16 4.34 -6.82
N ARG A 2 7.19 4.87 -6.08
CA ARG A 2 7.16 4.87 -4.60
C ARG A 2 5.77 4.47 -4.15
N ALA A 3 5.66 3.85 -2.99
CA ALA A 3 4.36 3.63 -2.37
C ALA A 3 4.44 3.87 -0.86
N LYS A 4 3.34 4.35 -0.29
CA LYS A 4 3.17 4.47 1.15
C LYS A 4 1.72 4.25 1.52
N GLY A 5 1.47 3.51 2.59
CA GLY A 5 0.11 3.25 3.02
C GLY A 5 0.01 2.77 4.46
N ILE A 6 -1.18 2.93 5.00
CA ILE A 6 -1.62 2.24 6.22
C ILE A 6 -2.73 1.31 5.78
N LEU A 7 -2.52 0.01 5.98
CA LEU A 7 -3.39 -1.05 5.48
C LEU A 7 -3.90 -1.91 6.63
N ARG A 8 -5.11 -2.46 6.48
CA ARG A 8 -5.59 -3.51 7.39
C ARG A 8 -4.87 -4.82 7.06
N GLY A 9 -4.31 -5.43 8.09
CA GLY A 9 -3.79 -6.80 8.05
C GLY A 9 -4.68 -7.75 8.85
N THR A 10 -4.34 -9.03 8.83
CA THR A 10 -5.03 -10.07 9.61
C THR A 10 -4.96 -9.82 11.12
N ASN A 11 -3.89 -9.18 11.60
CA ASN A 11 -3.61 -8.95 13.02
C ASN A 11 -3.53 -7.46 13.39
N GLY A 12 -4.35 -6.60 12.77
CA GLY A 12 -4.39 -5.16 13.05
C GLY A 12 -4.03 -4.31 11.85
N TYR A 13 -3.20 -3.28 12.04
CA TYR A 13 -2.81 -2.35 10.98
C TYR A 13 -1.32 -2.46 10.67
N MET A 14 -0.98 -2.22 9.40
CA MET A 14 0.38 -2.27 8.90
C MET A 14 0.73 -0.96 8.19
N ASN A 15 1.92 -0.44 8.47
CA ASN A 15 2.53 0.63 7.72
C ASN A 15 3.41 0.02 6.62
N LEU A 16 3.09 0.35 5.37
CA LEU A 16 3.83 -0.05 4.20
C LEU A 16 4.56 1.17 3.63
N GLN A 17 5.85 1.00 3.36
CA GLN A 17 6.67 1.96 2.64
C GLN A 17 7.53 1.24 1.61
N TYR A 18 7.45 1.70 0.36
CA TYR A 18 8.21 1.17 -0.76
C TYR A 18 8.98 2.27 -1.49
N LEU A 19 10.24 1.97 -1.77
CA LEU A 19 11.13 2.67 -2.70
C LEU A 19 11.79 1.60 -3.59
N PRO A 20 12.35 1.96 -4.77
CA PRO A 20 13.07 0.99 -5.59
C PRO A 20 14.21 0.35 -4.80
N GLY A 21 14.23 -0.99 -4.73
CA GLY A 21 15.20 -1.75 -3.95
C GLY A 21 14.94 -1.81 -2.44
N HIS A 22 13.86 -1.21 -1.94
CA HIS A 22 13.56 -1.19 -0.50
C HIS A 22 12.06 -1.30 -0.22
N LEU A 23 11.65 -2.40 0.41
CA LEU A 23 10.31 -2.61 0.91
C LEU A 23 10.35 -2.75 2.44
N LYS A 24 9.55 -1.93 3.12
CA LYS A 24 9.35 -2.03 4.56
C LYS A 24 7.87 -2.19 4.87
N ILE A 25 7.54 -3.23 5.61
CA ILE A 25 6.20 -3.50 6.11
C ILE A 25 6.34 -3.79 7.61
N ILE A 26 5.67 -3.00 8.44
CA ILE A 26 5.72 -3.15 9.89
C ILE A 26 4.32 -2.99 10.47
N ASN A 27 4.03 -3.70 11.56
CA ASN A 27 2.82 -3.48 12.34
C ASN A 27 2.81 -2.06 12.92
N CYS A 28 1.63 -1.46 13.02
CA CYS A 28 1.45 -0.15 13.64
C CYS A 28 0.09 -0.01 14.32
N ASP A 29 0.01 0.91 15.29
CA ASP A 29 -1.24 1.21 15.99
C ASP A 29 -2.13 2.20 15.22
N ALA A 30 -1.54 2.88 14.22
CA ALA A 30 -2.24 3.84 13.39
C ALA A 30 -3.27 3.12 12.51
N ARG A 31 -4.54 3.55 12.61
CA ARG A 31 -5.65 2.96 11.85
C ARG A 31 -5.75 3.59 10.46
N GLY A 32 -6.01 2.78 9.45
CA GLY A 32 -6.18 3.26 8.08
C GLY A 32 -6.45 2.13 7.10
N ASN A 33 -6.90 2.51 5.90
CA ASN A 33 -7.02 1.59 4.77
C ASN A 33 -6.77 2.34 3.47
N MET A 34 -5.57 2.90 3.35
CA MET A 34 -5.19 3.76 2.24
C MET A 34 -3.80 3.40 1.77
N LEU A 35 -3.66 3.28 0.45
CA LEU A 35 -2.38 3.11 -0.23
C LEU A 35 -2.23 4.19 -1.29
N CYS A 36 -1.14 4.94 -1.23
CA CYS A 36 -0.74 5.88 -2.27
C CYS A 36 0.42 5.29 -3.06
N ILE A 37 0.29 5.24 -4.39
CA ILE A 37 1.32 4.77 -5.31
C ILE A 37 1.65 5.91 -6.27
N ILE A 38 2.94 6.22 -6.42
CA ILE A 38 3.44 7.30 -7.27
C ILE A 38 4.44 6.73 -8.26
N GLY A 39 4.20 6.97 -9.55
CA GLY A 39 5.02 6.48 -10.65
C GLY A 39 4.62 7.12 -11.97
N ARG A 40 5.38 6.84 -13.02
CA ARG A 40 5.07 7.24 -14.39
C ARG A 40 4.23 6.15 -15.06
N ASP A 41 3.27 6.56 -15.88
CA ASP A 41 2.44 5.68 -16.72
C ASP A 41 1.77 4.53 -15.93
N LEU A 42 1.28 4.84 -14.74
CA LEU A 42 0.60 3.86 -13.89
C LEU A 42 -0.76 3.48 -14.49
N ASN A 43 -0.99 2.18 -14.64
CA ASN A 43 -2.29 1.65 -15.01
C ASN A 43 -3.25 1.71 -13.81
N ARG A 44 -4.03 2.79 -13.72
CA ARG A 44 -4.96 3.01 -12.61
C ARG A 44 -6.01 1.89 -12.50
N GLN A 45 -6.54 1.40 -13.62
CA GLN A 45 -7.61 0.39 -13.60
C GLN A 45 -7.11 -0.94 -13.06
N GLU A 46 -5.93 -1.38 -13.49
CA GLU A 46 -5.29 -2.58 -12.97
C GLU A 46 -4.96 -2.46 -11.48
N LEU A 47 -4.40 -1.32 -11.06
CA LEU A 47 -4.12 -1.05 -9.65
C LEU A 47 -5.40 -1.10 -8.80
N VAL A 48 -6.48 -0.47 -9.25
CA VAL A 48 -7.78 -0.54 -8.56
C VAL A 48 -8.27 -1.99 -8.53
N GLY A 49 -8.20 -2.73 -9.64
CA GLY A 49 -8.60 -4.13 -9.71
C GLY A 49 -7.86 -5.04 -8.73
N LEU A 50 -6.56 -4.83 -8.51
CA LEU A 50 -5.75 -5.59 -7.55
C LEU A 50 -6.19 -5.38 -6.10
N PHE A 51 -6.72 -4.20 -5.76
CA PHE A 51 -7.06 -3.82 -4.38
C PHE A 51 -8.57 -3.72 -4.11
N CYS A 52 -9.43 -3.95 -5.12
CA CYS A 52 -10.89 -3.94 -5.00
C CYS A 52 -11.50 -5.34 -4.81
N GLY A 53 -10.71 -6.34 -4.43
CA GLY A 53 -11.23 -7.69 -4.13
C GLY A 53 -12.39 -7.66 -3.11
N GLU A 54 -13.38 -8.53 -3.33
CA GLU A 54 -14.62 -8.70 -2.53
C GLU A 54 -14.39 -8.80 -1.01
#